data_AF-A0A7K0W8N3-F1
#
_entry.id   AF-A0A7K0W8N3-F1
#
_cell.length_a   1.000
_cell.length_b   1.000
_cell.length_c   1.000
_cell.angle_alpha   90.00
_cell.angle_beta   90.00
_cell.angle_gamma   90.00
#
_symmetry.space_group_name_H-M   'P 1'
#
loop_
_entity.id
_entity.type
_entity.pdbx_description
1 polymer ?
#
loop_
_entity_poly.entity_id
_entity_poly.type
_entity_poly.pdbx_seq_one_letter_code
_entity_poly.pdbx_strand_id
1 'polypeptide(L)'
;MKHLLSDSIVITKRQVLQLARIPELLIFSTIQPVMFVLLFRFVFGGSISTGQPGGYVQLLMPGIFVQTVAFTLAATASGLAQDMEKGLIDRFRSL
;
A
#
# COMPACT_ATOMS: atom_id res chain seq x y z
N MET A 1 24.11 17.70 -6.20
CA MET A 1 23.80 16.45 -5.46
C MET A 1 23.36 16.68 -4.00
N LYS A 2 23.99 17.59 -3.22
CA LYS A 2 23.58 17.85 -1.81
C LYS A 2 22.12 18.28 -1.63
N HIS A 3 21.49 18.94 -2.61
CA HIS A 3 20.10 19.39 -2.54
C HIS A 3 19.07 18.30 -2.84
N LEU A 4 19.41 17.31 -3.68
CA LEU A 4 18.48 16.24 -4.10
C LEU A 4 17.93 15.41 -2.93
N LEU A 5 18.80 15.11 -1.95
CA LEU A 5 18.42 14.38 -0.74
C LEU A 5 17.48 15.23 0.14
N SER A 6 17.78 16.52 0.30
CA SER A 6 16.95 17.44 1.07
C SER A 6 15.56 17.59 0.45
N ASP A 7 15.49 17.78 -0.87
CA ASP A 7 14.24 17.98 -1.59
C ASP A 7 13.38 16.71 -1.57
N SER A 8 14.01 15.53 -1.77
CA SER A 8 13.31 14.24 -1.68
C SER A 8 12.74 13.99 -0.29
N ILE A 9 13.47 14.35 0.77
CA ILE A 9 13.01 14.23 2.16
C ILE A 9 11.82 15.16 2.43
N VAL A 10 11.85 16.41 1.94
CA VAL A 10 10.75 17.37 2.12
C VAL A 10 9.48 16.89 1.41
N ILE A 11 9.60 16.42 0.17
CA ILE A 11 8.47 15.88 -0.61
C ILE A 11 7.90 14.63 0.07
N THR A 12 8.76 13.71 0.50
CA THR A 12 8.36 12.48 1.20
C THR A 12 7.64 12.80 2.50
N LYS A 13 8.19 13.72 3.31
CA LYS A 13 7.57 14.16 4.56
C LYS A 13 6.17 14.73 4.32
N ARG A 14 5.98 15.52 3.26
CA ARG A 14 4.67 16.06 2.89
C ARG A 14 3.68 14.96 2.57
N GLN A 15 4.08 13.98 1.75
CA GLN A 15 3.24 12.85 1.37
C GLN A 15 2.86 11.99 2.58
N VAL A 16 3.81 11.70 3.48
CA VAL A 16 3.54 10.96 4.73
C VAL A 16 2.55 11.71 5.63
N LEU A 17 2.69 13.03 5.77
CA LEU A 17 1.74 13.84 6.54
C LEU A 17 0.35 13.87 5.91
N GLN A 18 0.26 13.85 4.57
CA GLN A 18 -1.01 13.80 3.86
C GLN A 18 -1.71 12.45 4.07
N LEU A 19 -0.98 11.34 3.99
CA LEU A 19 -1.46 10.00 4.36
C LEU A 19 -2.01 9.95 5.79
N ALA A 20 -1.29 10.56 6.76
CA ALA A 20 -1.75 10.62 8.14
C ALA A 20 -3.01 11.48 8.36
N ARG A 21 -3.28 12.46 7.49
CA ARG A 21 -4.47 13.32 7.55
C ARG A 21 -5.71 12.70 6.92
N ILE A 22 -5.54 11.63 6.12
CA ILE A 22 -6.65 10.91 5.48
C ILE A 22 -6.71 9.50 6.12
N PRO A 23 -7.22 9.39 7.36
CA PRO A 23 -7.23 8.12 8.09
C PRO A 23 -8.03 7.03 7.37
N GLU A 24 -9.02 7.41 6.56
CA GLU A 24 -9.81 6.51 5.74
C GLU A 24 -8.95 5.62 4.82
N LEU A 25 -7.90 6.19 4.20
CA LEU A 25 -6.99 5.41 3.33
C LEU A 25 -6.22 4.36 4.13
N LEU A 26 -5.79 4.68 5.36
CA LEU A 26 -5.08 3.74 6.23
C LEU A 26 -6.02 2.64 6.72
N ILE A 27 -7.26 3.00 7.04
CA ILE A 27 -8.29 2.07 7.50
C ILE A 27 -8.62 1.07 6.38
N PHE A 28 -8.99 1.54 5.18
CA PHE A 28 -9.35 0.64 4.08
C PHE A 28 -8.18 -0.22 3.61
N SER A 29 -6.98 0.35 3.50
CA SER A 29 -5.78 -0.41 3.08
C SER A 29 -5.36 -1.49 4.07
N THR A 30 -5.70 -1.34 5.36
CA THR A 30 -5.39 -2.34 6.40
C THR A 30 -6.53 -3.35 6.59
N ILE A 31 -7.79 -2.90 6.55
CA ILE A 31 -8.96 -3.77 6.74
C ILE A 31 -9.08 -4.78 5.60
N GLN A 32 -8.84 -4.38 4.35
CA GLN A 32 -9.01 -5.27 3.20
C GLN A 32 -8.11 -6.52 3.28
N PRO A 33 -6.79 -6.42 3.51
CA PRO A 33 -5.92 -7.58 3.70
C PRO A 33 -6.31 -8.43 4.91
N VAL A 34 -6.67 -7.79 6.04
CA VAL A 34 -7.09 -8.50 7.26
C VAL A 34 -8.34 -9.32 7.01
N MET A 35 -9.34 -8.78 6.32
CA MET A 35 -10.53 -9.54 5.92
C MET A 35 -10.16 -10.77 5.10
N PHE A 36 -9.29 -10.64 4.11
CA PHE A 36 -8.86 -11.78 3.29
C PHE A 36 -8.18 -12.85 4.16
N VAL A 37 -7.27 -12.46 5.05
CA VAL A 37 -6.61 -13.40 5.97
C VAL A 37 -7.64 -14.12 6.85
N LEU A 38 -8.62 -13.39 7.42
CA LEU A 38 -9.67 -13.99 8.25
C LEU A 38 -10.54 -14.96 7.46
N LEU A 39 -10.99 -14.56 6.27
CA LEU A 39 -11.79 -15.39 5.37
C LEU A 39 -11.03 -16.67 5.00
N PHE A 40 -9.78 -16.56 4.56
CA PHE A 40 -9.01 -17.74 4.19
C PHE A 40 -8.59 -18.61 5.38
N ARG A 41 -8.37 -18.04 6.56
CA ARG A 41 -8.04 -18.81 7.76
C ARG A 41 -9.24 -19.56 8.31
N PHE A 42 -10.39 -18.90 8.45
CA PHE A 42 -11.54 -19.44 9.17
C PHE A 42 -12.57 -20.10 8.25
N VAL A 43 -12.77 -19.60 7.03
CA VAL A 43 -13.74 -20.17 6.09
C VAL A 43 -13.10 -21.31 5.28
N PHE A 44 -11.89 -21.08 4.75
CA PHE A 44 -11.22 -22.05 3.87
C PHE A 44 -10.12 -22.88 4.54
N GLY A 45 -9.56 -22.41 5.65
CA GLY A 45 -8.41 -23.04 6.29
C GLY A 45 -8.69 -24.40 6.94
N GLY A 46 -9.97 -24.71 7.22
CA GLY A 46 -10.39 -26.01 7.73
C GLY A 46 -10.96 -26.96 6.65
N SER A 47 -11.27 -26.44 5.46
CA SER A 47 -11.87 -27.22 4.36
C SER A 47 -10.86 -27.70 3.32
N ILE A 48 -9.66 -27.12 3.28
CA ILE A 48 -8.61 -27.45 2.32
C ILE A 48 -7.41 -28.07 3.03
N SER A 49 -7.25 -29.39 2.91
CA SER A 49 -6.05 -30.10 3.36
C SER A 49 -4.93 -29.95 2.34
N THR A 50 -3.87 -29.22 2.71
CA THR A 50 -2.71 -29.00 1.83
C THR A 50 -1.56 -29.98 2.04
N GLY A 51 -1.62 -30.84 3.05
CA GLY A 51 -0.55 -31.81 3.38
C GLY A 51 0.77 -31.16 3.83
N GLN A 52 0.79 -29.84 4.05
CA GLN A 52 1.99 -29.07 4.37
C GLN A 52 1.96 -28.56 5.82
N PRO A 53 3.13 -28.44 6.49
CA PRO A 53 3.22 -27.76 7.77
C PRO A 53 2.65 -26.34 7.67
N GLY A 54 1.78 -25.97 8.61
CA GLY A 54 1.10 -24.66 8.63
C GLY A 54 -0.15 -24.54 7.75
N GLY A 55 -0.52 -25.61 7.03
CA GLY A 55 -1.80 -25.73 6.35
C GLY A 55 -2.02 -24.74 5.21
N TYR A 56 -3.28 -24.54 4.85
CA TYR A 56 -3.67 -23.71 3.70
C TYR A 56 -3.28 -22.22 3.85
N VAL A 57 -3.23 -21.71 5.07
CA VAL A 57 -2.91 -20.30 5.32
C VAL A 57 -1.45 -19.98 5.01
N GLN A 58 -0.51 -20.85 5.37
CA GLN A 58 0.91 -20.60 5.10
C GLN A 58 1.21 -20.53 3.59
N LEU A 59 0.42 -21.24 2.77
CA LEU A 59 0.50 -21.18 1.31
C LEU A 59 -0.08 -19.88 0.74
N LEU A 60 -1.15 -19.34 1.34
CA LEU A 60 -1.85 -18.14 0.86
C LEU A 60 -1.22 -16.82 1.30
N MET A 61 -0.59 -16.78 2.46
CA MET A 61 -0.05 -15.55 3.06
C MET A 61 0.84 -14.75 2.09
N PRO A 62 1.80 -15.36 1.35
CA PRO A 62 2.61 -14.63 0.38
C PRO A 62 1.78 -13.96 -0.71
N GLY A 63 0.75 -14.64 -1.22
CA GLY A 63 -0.14 -14.10 -2.25
C GLY A 63 -0.93 -12.88 -1.77
N ILE A 64 -1.47 -12.95 -0.54
CA ILE A 64 -2.18 -11.83 0.08
C ILE A 64 -1.24 -10.63 0.26
N PHE A 65 0.02 -10.86 0.66
CA PHE A 65 1.00 -9.78 0.77
C PHE A 65 1.32 -9.13 -0.58
N VAL A 66 1.57 -9.93 -1.62
CA VAL A 66 1.83 -9.41 -2.97
C VAL A 66 0.64 -8.59 -3.48
N GLN A 67 -0.57 -9.10 -3.32
CA GLN A 67 -1.81 -8.41 -3.69
C GLN A 67 -1.96 -7.08 -2.92
N THR A 68 -1.69 -7.07 -1.62
CA THR A 68 -1.76 -5.86 -0.77
C THR A 68 -0.78 -4.79 -1.26
N VAL A 69 0.46 -5.18 -1.55
CA VAL A 69 1.48 -4.27 -2.09
C VAL A 69 1.06 -3.75 -3.46
N ALA A 70 0.54 -4.60 -4.34
CA ALA A 70 0.07 -4.20 -5.67
C ALA A 70 -1.04 -3.14 -5.59
N PHE A 71 -2.04 -3.33 -4.74
CA PHE A 71 -3.10 -2.32 -4.56
C PHE A 71 -2.58 -1.02 -3.94
N THR A 72 -1.67 -1.11 -2.98
CA THR A 72 -1.04 0.08 -2.37
C THR A 72 -0.24 0.89 -3.40
N LEU A 73 0.50 0.19 -4.26
CA LEU A 73 1.24 0.81 -5.38
C LEU A 73 0.29 1.45 -6.39
N ALA A 74 -0.82 0.78 -6.75
CA ALA A 74 -1.81 1.33 -7.67
C ALA A 74 -2.44 2.63 -7.13
N ALA A 75 -2.81 2.67 -5.84
CA ALA A 75 -3.34 3.86 -5.18
C ALA A 75 -2.29 5.00 -5.11
N THR A 76 -1.02 4.67 -4.88
CA THR A 76 0.06 5.67 -4.86
C THR A 76 0.34 6.21 -6.26
N ALA A 77 0.35 5.35 -7.28
CA ALA A 77 0.57 5.73 -8.67
C ALA A 77 -0.54 6.64 -9.19
N SER A 78 -1.80 6.37 -8.84
CA SER A 78 -2.92 7.24 -9.20
C SER A 78 -2.83 8.61 -8.50
N GLY A 79 -2.46 8.65 -7.22
CA GLY A 79 -2.20 9.90 -6.51
C GLY A 79 -1.05 10.70 -7.12
N LEU A 80 0.03 10.03 -7.52
CA LEU A 80 1.15 10.66 -8.20
C LEU A 80 0.75 11.21 -9.57
N ALA A 81 -0.05 10.46 -10.35
CA ALA A 81 -0.56 10.93 -11.64
C ALA A 81 -1.42 12.20 -11.48
N GLN A 82 -2.26 12.25 -10.45
CA GLN A 82 -3.03 13.47 -10.12
C GLN A 82 -2.14 14.64 -9.72
N ASP A 83 -1.06 14.40 -8.96
CA ASP A 83 -0.10 15.43 -8.59
C ASP A 83 0.66 15.97 -9.82
N MET A 84 0.95 15.11 -10.81
CA MET A 84 1.52 15.51 -12.10
C MET A 84 0.55 16.36 -12.92
N GLU A 85 -0.72 15.95 -13.00
CA GLU A 85 -1.77 16.67 -13.74
C GLU A 85 -2.02 18.08 -13.17
N LYS A 86 -1.89 18.25 -11.85
CA LYS A 86 -2.05 19.54 -11.16
C LYS A 86 -0.87 20.50 -11.32
N GLY A 87 0.13 20.17 -12.16
CA GLY A 87 1.28 21.04 -12.46
C GLY A 87 2.20 21.27 -11.26
N LEU A 88 2.18 20.37 -10.27
CA LEU A 88 2.95 20.52 -9.04
C LEU A 88 4.46 20.49 -9.31
N ILE A 89 4.88 19.71 -10.32
CA ILE A 89 6.25 19.64 -10.81
C ILE A 89 6.71 20.96 -11.44
N ASP A 90 5.86 21.62 -12.22
CA ASP A 90 6.20 22.91 -12.84
C ASP A 90 6.34 24.02 -11.80
N ARG A 91 5.52 24.00 -10.75
CA ARG A 91 5.66 24.93 -9.62
C ARG A 91 6.97 24.75 -8.87
N PHE A 92 7.42 23.50 -8.65
CA PHE A 92 8.71 23.22 -8.05
C PHE A 92 9.91 23.60 -8.94
N ARG A 93 9.75 23.64 -10.27
CA ARG A 93 10.79 24.14 -11.18
C ARG A 93 10.85 25.67 -11.27
N SER A 94 9.76 26.36 -10.92
CA SER A 94 9.66 27.82 -11.00
C SER A 94 10.14 28.57 -9.74
N LEU A 95 10.36 27.85 -8.64
CA LEU A 95 10.91 28.34 -7.36
C LEU A 95 12.40 27.97 -7.26
#